data_AF-A0A7V9BQC5-F1
#
_entry.id   AF-A0A7V9BQC5-F1
#
_cell.length_a   1.000
_cell.length_b   1.000
_cell.length_c   1.000
_cell.angle_alpha   90.00
_cell.angle_beta   90.00
_cell.angle_gamma   90.00
#
_symmetry.space_group_name_H-M   'P 1'
#
loop_
_entity.id
_entity.type
_entity.pdbx_description
1 polymer ?
#
loop_
_entity_poly.entity_id
_entity_poly.type
_entity_poly.pdbx_seq_one_letter_code
_entity_poly.pdbx_strand_id
1 'polypeptide(L)'
;MKEVKALIGPIFRRATHGGKSLKPADLTELRFSLYRLGKIGDDRALKLLLKELPFVGFLGDFVYLYLRAFVGRPAVVQRVVEVLDGLEPERDAYLAGLLLRTLEEAPSLPVNGLDVLRRNATSHQPSPAVRAVATTALGRHGLPFDETQIRTSLWREADPRIIRAQLAALVRLAPRRSRATLGDYKRAFPAYTGTVDHLLKK
;
A
#
# COMPACT_ATOMS: atom_id res chain seq x y z
N MET A 1 26.05 -17.57 -0.25
CA MET A 1 25.65 -16.82 -1.47
C MET A 1 24.93 -17.70 -2.51
N LYS A 2 25.25 -19.00 -2.64
CA LYS A 2 24.70 -19.88 -3.69
C LYS A 2 23.26 -20.38 -3.42
N GLU A 3 22.90 -20.74 -2.19
CA GLU A 3 21.61 -21.43 -1.92
C GLU A 3 20.35 -20.55 -2.05
N VAL A 4 20.30 -19.35 -1.45
CA VAL A 4 19.12 -18.46 -1.55
C VAL A 4 18.95 -17.94 -2.99
N LYS A 5 20.05 -17.60 -3.66
CA LYS A 5 20.04 -17.23 -5.08
C LYS A 5 19.63 -18.40 -5.98
N ALA A 6 19.84 -19.64 -5.56
CA ALA A 6 19.42 -20.84 -6.28
C ALA A 6 17.95 -21.18 -6.04
N LEU A 7 17.40 -20.90 -4.86
CA LEU A 7 16.00 -21.21 -4.51
C LEU A 7 15.02 -20.22 -5.16
N ILE A 8 15.14 -18.93 -4.86
CA ILE A 8 14.16 -17.94 -5.35
C ILE A 8 14.61 -17.27 -6.64
N GLY A 9 15.92 -17.14 -6.88
CA GLY A 9 16.47 -16.40 -8.01
C GLY A 9 16.09 -16.93 -9.40
N PRO A 10 16.01 -18.25 -9.65
CA PRO A 10 15.56 -18.77 -10.93
C PRO A 10 14.05 -18.58 -11.11
N ILE A 11 13.24 -18.80 -10.07
CA ILE A 11 11.78 -18.63 -10.14
C ILE A 11 11.45 -17.15 -10.39
N PHE A 12 12.09 -16.23 -9.66
CA PHE A 12 11.95 -14.80 -9.88
C PHE A 12 12.33 -14.40 -11.30
N ARG A 13 13.51 -14.79 -11.78
CA ARG A 13 13.94 -14.45 -13.14
C ARG A 13 13.02 -15.02 -14.22
N ARG A 14 12.48 -16.23 -14.04
CA ARG A 14 11.49 -16.80 -14.95
C ARG A 14 10.20 -15.97 -14.98
N ALA A 15 9.74 -15.51 -13.81
CA ALA A 15 8.52 -14.75 -13.66
C ALA A 15 8.62 -13.30 -14.14
N THR A 16 9.76 -12.63 -13.88
CA THR A 16 9.94 -11.19 -14.12
C THR A 16 10.59 -10.87 -15.47
N HIS A 17 11.44 -11.75 -16.00
CA HIS A 17 12.20 -11.51 -17.25
C HIS A 17 11.89 -12.51 -18.36
N GLY A 18 11.30 -13.67 -18.04
CA GLY A 18 11.17 -14.78 -18.99
C GLY A 18 9.88 -14.83 -19.80
N GLY A 19 8.86 -14.04 -19.46
CA GLY A 19 7.53 -14.08 -20.11
C GLY A 19 6.82 -15.43 -20.04
N LYS A 20 7.38 -16.41 -19.31
CA LYS A 20 6.83 -17.77 -19.19
C LYS A 20 5.88 -17.82 -18.01
N SER A 21 4.65 -18.25 -18.27
CA SER A 21 3.68 -18.61 -17.24
C SER A 21 4.33 -19.59 -16.24
N LEU A 22 4.33 -19.23 -14.96
CA LEU A 22 4.74 -20.13 -13.89
C LEU A 22 3.66 -21.20 -13.69
N LYS A 23 4.07 -22.45 -13.48
CA LYS A 23 3.09 -23.50 -13.12
C LYS A 23 2.55 -23.22 -11.71
N PRO A 24 1.34 -23.67 -11.37
CA PRO A 24 0.80 -23.53 -10.01
C PRO A 24 1.72 -24.06 -8.90
N ALA A 25 2.49 -25.12 -9.19
CA ALA A 25 3.50 -25.66 -8.29
C ALA A 25 4.66 -24.66 -8.03
N ASP A 26 5.18 -24.00 -9.09
CA ASP A 26 6.23 -22.98 -8.95
C ASP A 26 5.75 -21.80 -8.08
N LEU A 27 4.49 -21.38 -8.24
CA LEU A 27 3.89 -20.30 -7.43
C LEU A 27 3.77 -20.68 -5.97
N THR A 28 3.35 -21.92 -5.72
CA THR A 28 3.22 -22.46 -4.36
C THR A 28 4.59 -22.52 -3.67
N GLU A 29 5.60 -23.02 -4.37
CA GLU A 29 6.99 -23.08 -3.88
C GLU A 29 7.56 -21.69 -3.61
N LEU A 30 7.33 -20.73 -4.51
CA LEU A 30 7.75 -19.35 -4.35
C LEU A 30 7.13 -18.72 -3.10
N ARG A 31 5.81 -18.88 -2.92
CA ARG A 31 5.08 -18.37 -1.75
C ARG A 31 5.65 -18.93 -0.45
N PHE A 32 5.85 -20.25 -0.37
CA PHE A 32 6.42 -20.88 0.82
C PHE A 32 7.85 -20.42 1.08
N SER A 33 8.66 -20.29 0.02
CA SER A 33 10.05 -19.82 0.12
C SER A 33 10.12 -18.39 0.64
N LEU A 34 9.34 -17.47 0.06
CA LEU A 34 9.26 -16.09 0.51
C LEU A 34 8.78 -16.01 1.96
N TYR A 35 7.70 -16.71 2.31
CA TYR A 35 7.20 -16.73 3.68
C TYR A 35 8.28 -17.18 4.69
N ARG A 36 8.97 -18.29 4.40
CA ARG A 36 10.04 -18.79 5.27
C ARG A 36 11.21 -17.81 5.36
N LEU A 37 11.66 -17.25 4.23
CA LEU A 37 12.75 -16.28 4.18
C LEU A 37 12.40 -14.99 4.94
N GLY A 38 11.14 -14.56 4.88
CA GLY A 38 10.66 -13.40 5.64
C GLY A 38 10.67 -13.66 7.14
N LYS A 39 10.29 -14.86 7.58
CA LYS A 39 10.31 -15.26 8.99
C LYS A 39 11.72 -15.30 9.59
N ILE A 40 12.73 -15.73 8.82
CA ILE A 40 14.11 -15.76 9.29
C ILE A 40 14.86 -14.43 9.06
N GLY A 41 14.22 -13.45 8.42
CA GLY A 41 14.82 -12.15 8.17
C GLY A 41 15.97 -12.17 7.17
N ASP A 42 15.91 -12.97 6.10
CA ASP A 42 17.04 -13.12 5.16
C ASP A 42 17.31 -11.86 4.32
N ASP A 43 18.34 -11.11 4.70
CA ASP A 43 18.78 -9.88 4.03
C ASP A 43 19.18 -10.07 2.56
N ARG A 44 19.60 -11.27 2.17
CA ARG A 44 20.06 -11.55 0.81
C ARG A 44 18.87 -11.69 -0.12
N ALA A 45 17.83 -12.39 0.34
CA ALA A 45 16.54 -12.45 -0.35
C ALA A 45 15.90 -11.07 -0.43
N LEU A 46 15.97 -10.29 0.66
CA LEU A 46 15.46 -8.92 0.67
C LEU A 46 16.16 -8.05 -0.39
N LYS A 47 17.50 -8.05 -0.45
CA LYS A 47 18.25 -7.28 -1.47
C LYS A 47 17.85 -7.65 -2.89
N LEU A 48 17.65 -8.94 -3.17
CA LEU A 48 17.18 -9.40 -4.49
C LEU A 48 15.77 -8.87 -4.79
N LEU A 49 14.84 -9.00 -3.84
CA LEU A 49 13.46 -8.57 -4.02
C LEU A 49 13.35 -7.06 -4.20
N LEU A 50 14.08 -6.28 -3.41
CA LEU A 50 14.12 -4.82 -3.55
C LEU A 50 14.67 -4.37 -4.90
N LYS A 51 15.62 -5.12 -5.47
CA LYS A 51 16.13 -4.88 -6.82
C LYS A 51 15.08 -5.17 -7.89
N GLU A 52 14.40 -6.31 -7.78
CA GLU A 52 13.42 -6.77 -8.78
C GLU A 52 12.01 -6.20 -8.57
N LEU A 53 11.80 -5.39 -7.51
CA LEU A 53 10.49 -4.87 -7.09
C LEU A 53 9.67 -4.20 -8.21
N PRO A 54 10.25 -3.42 -9.13
CA PRO A 54 9.50 -2.83 -10.26
C PRO A 54 8.92 -3.86 -11.22
N PHE A 55 9.48 -5.08 -11.29
CA PHE A 55 9.18 -6.08 -12.30
C PHE A 55 8.35 -7.26 -11.78
N VAL A 56 7.88 -7.19 -10.53
CA VAL A 56 7.23 -8.33 -9.85
C VAL A 56 5.90 -8.72 -10.50
N GLY A 57 5.25 -7.80 -11.22
CA GLY A 57 4.00 -8.06 -11.93
C GLY A 57 2.95 -8.75 -11.06
N PHE A 58 2.48 -9.91 -11.50
CA PHE A 58 1.47 -10.72 -10.80
C PHE A 58 1.97 -11.33 -9.47
N LEU A 59 3.28 -11.29 -9.17
CA LEU A 59 3.83 -11.76 -7.90
C LEU A 59 3.66 -10.76 -6.76
N GLY A 60 3.01 -9.62 -7.02
CA GLY A 60 2.82 -8.53 -6.06
C GLY A 60 2.38 -9.02 -4.68
N ASP A 61 1.35 -9.86 -4.57
CA ASP A 61 0.83 -10.33 -3.27
C ASP A 61 1.90 -11.01 -2.41
N PHE A 62 2.71 -11.89 -3.02
CA PHE A 62 3.75 -12.61 -2.30
C PHE A 62 4.87 -11.68 -1.87
N VAL A 63 5.19 -10.70 -2.71
CA VAL A 63 6.20 -9.69 -2.40
C VAL A 63 5.73 -8.76 -1.30
N TYR A 64 4.47 -8.32 -1.31
CA TYR A 64 3.88 -7.55 -0.22
C TYR A 64 3.94 -8.31 1.12
N LEU A 65 3.51 -9.57 1.14
CA LEU A 65 3.56 -10.39 2.36
C LEU A 65 5.00 -10.55 2.89
N TYR A 66 5.98 -10.65 1.99
CA TYR A 66 7.39 -10.67 2.35
C TYR A 66 7.85 -9.33 2.94
N LEU A 67 7.63 -8.23 2.21
CA LEU A 67 8.08 -6.88 2.59
C LEU A 67 7.50 -6.44 3.94
N ARG A 68 6.29 -6.89 4.26
CA ARG A 68 5.63 -6.64 5.55
C ARG A 68 6.50 -7.04 6.76
N ALA A 69 7.28 -8.12 6.66
CA ALA A 69 8.19 -8.54 7.73
C ALA A 69 9.38 -7.57 7.94
N PHE A 70 9.63 -6.68 6.99
CA PHE A 70 10.77 -5.77 6.97
C PHE A 70 10.36 -4.29 6.91
N VAL A 71 9.07 -3.97 7.05
CA VAL A 71 8.56 -2.59 6.92
C VAL A 71 9.14 -1.63 7.96
N GLY A 72 9.66 -2.16 9.08
CA GLY A 72 10.40 -1.37 10.07
C GLY A 72 11.80 -0.94 9.63
N ARG A 73 12.30 -1.42 8.49
CA ARG A 73 13.65 -1.10 8.00
C ARG A 73 13.60 0.10 7.05
N PRO A 74 14.34 1.20 7.34
CA PRO A 74 14.30 2.40 6.50
C PRO A 74 14.63 2.15 5.02
N ALA A 75 15.59 1.27 4.73
CA ALA A 75 15.95 0.91 3.36
C ALA A 75 14.80 0.26 2.56
N VAL A 76 13.90 -0.47 3.23
CA VAL A 76 12.72 -1.05 2.59
C VAL A 76 11.72 0.04 2.26
N VAL A 77 11.39 0.89 3.23
CA VAL A 77 10.44 1.99 3.04
C VAL A 77 10.94 2.94 1.95
N GLN A 78 12.23 3.32 2.00
CA GLN A 78 12.87 4.16 0.99
C GLN A 78 12.74 3.55 -0.41
N ARG A 79 13.04 2.26 -0.56
CA ARG A 79 12.93 1.59 -1.85
C ARG A 79 11.48 1.51 -2.34
N VAL A 80 10.52 1.27 -1.46
CA VAL A 80 9.09 1.26 -1.82
C VAL A 80 8.67 2.63 -2.35
N VAL A 81 9.11 3.71 -1.71
CA VAL A 81 8.86 5.09 -2.16
C VAL A 81 9.48 5.35 -3.54
N GLU A 82 10.75 4.96 -3.76
CA GLU A 82 11.42 5.10 -5.06
C GLU A 82 10.70 4.36 -6.18
N VAL A 83 10.25 3.12 -5.91
CA VAL A 83 9.53 2.33 -6.91
C VAL A 83 8.20 2.97 -7.23
N LEU A 84 7.41 3.35 -6.22
CA LEU A 84 6.13 4.03 -6.41
C LEU A 84 6.25 5.30 -7.26
N ASP A 85 7.34 6.04 -7.12
CA ASP A 85 7.58 7.27 -7.88
C ASP A 85 7.87 7.01 -9.37
N GLY A 86 8.38 5.82 -9.69
CA GLY A 86 8.66 5.39 -11.07
C GLY A 86 7.57 4.51 -11.71
N LEU A 87 6.49 4.20 -11.00
CA LEU A 87 5.40 3.37 -11.54
C LEU A 87 4.49 4.18 -12.48
N GLU A 88 3.98 3.52 -13.51
CA GLU A 88 2.92 4.06 -14.35
C GLU A 88 1.56 3.80 -13.68
N PRO A 89 0.77 4.84 -13.33
CA PRO A 89 -0.44 4.69 -12.51
C PRO A 89 -1.49 3.72 -13.06
N GLU A 90 -1.62 3.63 -14.38
CA GLU A 90 -2.61 2.77 -15.04
C GLU A 90 -2.10 1.32 -15.19
N ARG A 91 -0.86 1.16 -15.68
CA ARG A 91 -0.25 -0.15 -15.91
C ARG A 91 0.04 -0.88 -14.61
N ASP A 92 0.55 -0.15 -13.63
CA ASP A 92 1.14 -0.73 -12.42
C ASP A 92 0.22 -0.58 -11.19
N ALA A 93 -1.07 -0.29 -11.40
CA ALA A 93 -2.05 0.02 -10.35
C ALA A 93 -2.10 -1.03 -9.23
N TYR A 94 -2.03 -2.30 -9.59
CA TYR A 94 -2.07 -3.40 -8.61
C TYR A 94 -0.82 -3.41 -7.71
N LEU A 95 0.37 -3.28 -8.30
CA LEU A 95 1.62 -3.17 -7.55
C LEU A 95 1.63 -1.90 -6.69
N ALA A 96 1.19 -0.77 -7.24
CA ALA A 96 1.09 0.49 -6.51
C ALA A 96 0.22 0.35 -5.25
N GLY A 97 -0.95 -0.29 -5.36
CA GLY A 97 -1.82 -0.56 -4.21
C GLY A 97 -1.13 -1.37 -3.10
N LEU A 98 -0.37 -2.40 -3.46
CA LEU A 98 0.36 -3.24 -2.51
C LEU A 98 1.55 -2.50 -1.85
N LEU A 99 2.25 -1.68 -2.62
CA LEU A 99 3.35 -0.85 -2.13
C LEU A 99 2.84 0.26 -1.20
N LEU A 100 1.74 0.93 -1.54
CA LEU A 100 1.09 1.91 -0.66
C LEU A 100 0.60 1.28 0.64
N ARG A 101 0.09 0.04 0.59
CA ARG A 101 -0.27 -0.72 1.80
C ARG A 101 0.96 -1.05 2.65
N THR A 102 2.09 -1.33 2.01
CA THR A 102 3.38 -1.46 2.71
C THR A 102 3.75 -0.16 3.42
N LEU A 103 3.57 1.00 2.77
CA LEU A 103 3.82 2.30 3.40
C LEU A 103 2.82 2.60 4.54
N GLU A 104 1.54 2.23 4.42
CA GLU A 104 0.57 2.35 5.52
C GLU A 104 1.11 1.65 6.77
N GLU A 105 1.63 0.43 6.64
CA GLU A 105 2.11 -0.37 7.77
C GLU A 105 3.47 0.06 8.32
N ALA A 106 4.19 0.93 7.62
CA ALA A 106 5.48 1.42 8.08
C ALA A 106 5.36 2.18 9.42
N PRO A 107 6.38 2.14 10.28
CA PRO A 107 6.41 2.94 11.51
C PRO A 107 6.68 4.42 11.22
N SER A 108 7.42 4.72 10.16
CA SER A 108 7.74 6.07 9.71
C SER A 108 7.98 6.10 8.20
N LEU A 109 7.87 7.27 7.60
CA LEU A 109 8.15 7.50 6.18
C LEU A 109 9.39 8.38 6.01
N PRO A 110 10.14 8.23 4.90
CA PRO A 110 11.11 9.24 4.48
C PRO A 110 10.39 10.54 4.10
N VAL A 111 11.14 11.65 4.04
CA VAL A 111 10.59 13.01 3.78
C VAL A 111 9.73 13.04 2.52
N ASN A 112 10.19 12.45 1.42
CA ASN A 112 9.47 12.39 0.15
C ASN A 112 8.32 11.36 0.13
N GLY A 113 8.24 10.49 1.14
CA GLY A 113 7.20 9.44 1.21
C GLY A 113 5.80 10.03 1.35
N LEU A 114 5.65 11.13 2.10
CA LEU A 114 4.36 11.81 2.23
C LEU A 114 3.88 12.39 0.89
N ASP A 115 4.79 12.94 0.08
CA ASP A 115 4.42 13.51 -1.21
C ASP A 115 3.96 12.42 -2.19
N VAL A 116 4.59 11.23 -2.16
CA VAL A 116 4.11 10.06 -2.92
C VAL A 116 2.70 9.66 -2.47
N LEU A 117 2.42 9.62 -1.17
CA LEU A 117 1.08 9.31 -0.66
C LEU A 117 0.05 10.36 -1.09
N ARG A 118 0.38 11.65 -1.00
CA ARG A 118 -0.48 12.76 -1.43
C ARG A 118 -0.81 12.67 -2.91
N ARG A 119 0.21 12.52 -3.78
CA ARG A 119 0.02 12.38 -5.23
C ARG A 119 -0.91 11.21 -5.56
N ASN A 120 -0.71 10.06 -4.93
CA ASN A 120 -1.53 8.88 -5.17
C ASN A 120 -2.96 8.99 -4.61
N ALA A 121 -3.19 9.77 -3.54
CA ALA A 121 -4.51 9.96 -2.97
C ALA A 121 -5.36 10.98 -3.75
N THR A 122 -4.73 12.06 -4.23
CA THR A 122 -5.44 13.23 -4.80
C THR A 122 -5.45 13.29 -6.32
N SER A 123 -4.49 12.64 -7.01
CA SER A 123 -4.49 12.59 -8.47
C SER A 123 -5.69 11.79 -8.99
N HIS A 124 -6.21 12.18 -10.16
CA HIS A 124 -7.23 11.43 -10.88
C HIS A 124 -6.65 10.28 -11.72
N GLN A 125 -5.34 10.22 -11.91
CA GLN A 125 -4.69 9.19 -12.72
C GLN A 125 -4.76 7.77 -12.09
N PRO A 126 -4.46 7.57 -10.79
CA PRO A 126 -4.54 6.25 -10.20
C PRO A 126 -5.99 5.77 -10.09
N SER A 127 -6.20 4.47 -10.22
CA SER A 127 -7.52 3.88 -10.01
C SER A 127 -8.10 4.23 -8.63
N PRO A 128 -9.43 4.26 -8.44
CA PRO A 128 -10.02 4.58 -7.15
C PRO A 128 -9.58 3.66 -6.00
N ALA A 129 -9.24 2.40 -6.31
CA ALA A 129 -8.69 1.48 -5.32
C ALA A 129 -7.31 1.94 -4.82
N VAL A 130 -6.43 2.35 -5.71
CA VAL A 130 -5.10 2.89 -5.37
C VAL A 130 -5.23 4.17 -4.55
N ARG A 131 -6.11 5.09 -4.97
CA ARG A 131 -6.42 6.33 -4.24
C ARG A 131 -6.94 6.05 -2.83
N ALA A 132 -7.81 5.05 -2.67
CA ALA A 132 -8.33 4.66 -1.36
C ALA A 132 -7.23 4.10 -0.44
N VAL A 133 -6.31 3.27 -0.95
CA VAL A 133 -5.18 2.78 -0.15
C VAL A 133 -4.24 3.92 0.23
N ALA A 134 -3.89 4.81 -0.71
CA ALA A 134 -3.06 5.98 -0.43
C ALA A 134 -3.69 6.90 0.62
N THR A 135 -5.00 7.14 0.52
CA THR A 135 -5.75 7.92 1.51
C THR A 135 -5.72 7.27 2.90
N THR A 136 -5.85 5.95 2.96
CA THR A 136 -5.78 5.21 4.22
C THR A 136 -4.38 5.30 4.85
N ALA A 137 -3.32 5.26 4.03
CA ALA A 137 -1.94 5.50 4.44
C ALA A 137 -1.71 6.94 4.93
N LEU A 138 -2.27 7.95 4.24
CA LEU A 138 -2.28 9.34 4.72
C LEU A 138 -2.97 9.47 6.08
N GLY A 139 -4.02 8.69 6.33
CA GLY A 139 -4.66 8.62 7.64
C GLY A 139 -3.68 8.32 8.78
N ARG A 140 -2.63 7.55 8.51
CA ARG A 140 -1.66 7.10 9.51
C ARG A 140 -0.44 8.02 9.62
N HIS A 141 0.00 8.58 8.50
CA HIS A 141 1.26 9.36 8.43
C HIS A 141 1.07 10.85 8.19
N GLY A 142 -0.12 11.25 7.78
CA GLY A 142 -0.43 12.61 7.32
C GLY A 142 -0.32 13.65 8.42
N LEU A 143 -0.26 14.90 7.97
CA LEU A 143 -0.15 16.09 8.79
C LEU A 143 -1.53 16.76 8.96
N PRO A 144 -1.68 17.74 9.86
CA PRO A 144 -2.92 18.48 10.02
C PRO A 144 -3.45 19.12 8.72
N PHE A 145 -2.56 19.49 7.80
CA PHE A 145 -2.93 19.97 6.47
C PHE A 145 -3.69 18.91 5.65
N ASP A 146 -3.25 17.65 5.70
CA ASP A 146 -3.86 16.54 4.97
C ASP A 146 -5.29 16.26 5.47
N GLU A 147 -5.54 16.45 6.77
CA GLU A 147 -6.90 16.37 7.33
C GLU A 147 -7.86 17.37 6.65
N THR A 148 -7.43 18.63 6.51
CA THR A 148 -8.24 19.69 5.88
C THR A 148 -8.54 19.36 4.41
N GLN A 149 -7.54 18.83 3.68
CA GLN A 149 -7.73 18.41 2.29
C GLN A 149 -8.69 17.21 2.17
N ILE A 150 -8.57 16.23 3.07
CA ILE A 150 -9.47 15.06 3.09
C ILE A 150 -10.91 15.49 3.40
N ARG A 151 -11.12 16.40 4.35
CA ARG A 151 -12.47 16.95 4.64
C ARG A 151 -13.07 17.64 3.42
N THR A 152 -12.28 18.46 2.74
CA THR A 152 -12.74 19.21 1.56
C THR A 152 -13.10 18.27 0.41
N SER A 153 -12.29 17.22 0.19
CA SER A 153 -12.54 16.26 -0.89
C SER A 153 -13.68 15.28 -0.60
N LEU A 154 -13.92 14.93 0.67
CA LEU A 154 -14.98 13.99 1.08
C LEU A 154 -16.38 14.36 0.57
N TRP A 155 -16.71 15.65 0.54
CA TRP A 155 -18.03 16.12 0.09
C TRP A 155 -18.19 16.14 -1.43
N ARG A 156 -17.10 15.95 -2.17
CA ARG A 156 -17.07 15.97 -3.65
C ARG A 156 -16.78 14.60 -4.24
N GLU A 157 -16.38 13.65 -3.42
CA GLU A 157 -16.03 12.30 -3.86
C GLU A 157 -17.30 11.50 -4.14
N ALA A 158 -17.29 10.77 -5.26
CA ALA A 158 -18.39 9.91 -5.68
C ALA A 158 -18.05 8.43 -5.49
N ASP A 159 -16.77 8.06 -5.47
CA ASP A 159 -16.38 6.66 -5.34
C ASP A 159 -16.54 6.18 -3.88
N PRO A 160 -17.36 5.15 -3.62
CA PRO A 160 -17.63 4.68 -2.26
C PRO A 160 -16.42 4.04 -1.58
N ARG A 161 -15.38 3.62 -2.32
CA ARG A 161 -14.13 3.11 -1.73
C ARG A 161 -13.31 4.26 -1.18
N ILE A 162 -13.21 5.35 -1.92
CA ILE A 162 -12.46 6.53 -1.52
C ILE A 162 -13.18 7.23 -0.35
N ILE A 163 -14.50 7.39 -0.40
CA ILE A 163 -15.28 7.94 0.74
C ILE A 163 -14.98 7.18 2.03
N ARG A 164 -15.05 5.85 1.99
CA ARG A 164 -14.75 5.00 3.17
C ARG A 164 -13.32 5.18 3.66
N ALA A 165 -12.35 5.27 2.75
CA ALA A 165 -10.96 5.52 3.09
C ALA A 165 -10.76 6.91 3.71
N GLN A 166 -11.39 7.96 3.17
CA GLN A 166 -11.34 9.33 3.69
C GLN A 166 -11.93 9.40 5.09
N LEU A 167 -13.11 8.81 5.32
CA LEU A 167 -13.71 8.74 6.66
C LEU A 167 -12.79 8.04 7.66
N ALA A 168 -12.19 6.90 7.29
CA ALA A 168 -11.23 6.20 8.13
C ALA A 168 -9.96 7.02 8.40
N ALA A 169 -9.44 7.72 7.38
CA ALA A 169 -8.28 8.57 7.50
C ALA A 169 -8.52 9.76 8.44
N LEU A 170 -9.70 10.40 8.38
CA LEU A 170 -10.06 11.49 9.29
C LEU A 170 -10.08 11.05 10.75
N VAL A 171 -10.59 9.85 11.04
CA VAL A 171 -10.61 9.31 12.40
C VAL A 171 -9.19 9.10 12.91
N ARG A 172 -8.26 8.64 12.07
CA ARG A 172 -6.86 8.42 12.45
C ARG A 172 -6.08 9.73 12.63
N LEU A 173 -6.23 10.69 11.72
CA LEU A 173 -5.53 11.97 11.76
C LEU A 173 -6.02 12.89 12.89
N ALA A 174 -7.32 12.89 13.15
CA ALA A 174 -7.92 13.78 14.13
C ALA A 174 -9.11 13.12 14.86
N PRO A 175 -8.86 12.16 15.78
CA PRO A 175 -9.91 11.39 16.44
C PRO A 175 -10.98 12.25 17.13
N ARG A 176 -10.58 13.38 17.74
CA ARG A 176 -11.52 14.28 18.44
C ARG A 176 -12.31 15.17 17.49
N ARG A 177 -11.64 15.75 16.48
CA ARG A 177 -12.26 16.70 15.53
C ARG A 177 -13.09 16.00 14.45
N SER A 178 -12.81 14.74 14.16
CA SER A 178 -13.50 13.98 13.12
C SER A 178 -14.94 13.62 13.48
N ARG A 179 -15.28 13.51 14.77
CA ARG A 179 -16.63 13.12 15.24
C ARG A 179 -17.75 13.99 14.69
N ALA A 180 -17.56 15.32 14.72
CA ALA A 180 -18.55 16.26 14.18
C ALA A 180 -18.79 16.01 12.69
N THR A 181 -17.70 15.92 11.91
CA THR A 181 -17.78 15.71 10.46
C THR A 181 -18.32 14.34 10.08
N LEU A 182 -17.98 13.29 10.81
CA LEU A 182 -18.58 11.98 10.62
C LEU A 182 -20.09 12.02 10.92
N GLY A 183 -20.51 12.75 11.96
CA GLY A 183 -21.92 12.97 12.29
C GLY A 183 -22.66 13.75 11.19
N ASP A 184 -22.07 14.83 10.69
CA ASP A 184 -22.62 15.62 9.58
C ASP A 184 -22.74 14.78 8.31
N TYR A 185 -21.69 14.03 7.98
CA TYR A 185 -21.68 13.17 6.80
C TYR A 185 -22.69 12.02 6.92
N LYS A 186 -22.82 11.40 8.10
CA LYS A 186 -23.85 10.38 8.37
C LYS A 186 -25.27 10.94 8.16
N ARG A 187 -25.53 12.17 8.58
CA ARG A 187 -26.83 12.84 8.37
C ARG A 187 -27.10 13.14 6.90
N ALA A 188 -26.10 13.63 6.18
CA ALA A 188 -26.22 13.97 4.77
C ALA A 188 -26.28 12.74 3.84
N PHE A 189 -25.60 11.65 4.21
CA PHE A 189 -25.49 10.44 3.39
C PHE A 189 -25.80 9.18 4.20
N PRO A 190 -27.09 8.84 4.40
CA PRO A 190 -27.51 7.71 5.23
C PRO A 190 -26.90 6.36 4.85
N ALA A 191 -26.53 6.17 3.57
CA ALA A 191 -25.86 4.97 3.07
C ALA A 191 -24.53 4.64 3.78
N TYR A 192 -23.87 5.65 4.38
CA TYR A 192 -22.60 5.46 5.12
C TYR A 192 -22.78 5.31 6.64
N THR A 193 -24.02 5.26 7.14
CA THR A 193 -24.32 5.12 8.58
C THR A 193 -23.55 3.96 9.22
N GLY A 194 -23.60 2.77 8.63
CA GLY A 194 -22.89 1.59 9.16
C GLY A 194 -21.37 1.76 9.17
N THR A 195 -20.81 2.47 8.18
CA THR A 195 -19.37 2.77 8.15
C THR A 195 -19.01 3.73 9.28
N VAL A 196 -19.75 4.84 9.42
CA VAL A 196 -19.51 5.86 10.45
C VAL A 196 -19.65 5.26 11.85
N ASP A 197 -20.69 4.47 12.09
CA ASP A 197 -20.92 3.84 13.39
C ASP A 197 -19.84 2.81 13.73
N HIS A 198 -19.31 2.09 12.74
CA HIS A 198 -18.15 1.21 12.95
C HIS A 198 -16.89 1.99 13.32
N LEU A 199 -16.64 3.11 12.65
CA LEU A 199 -15.45 3.93 12.87
C LEU A 199 -15.47 4.65 14.23
N LEU A 200 -16.64 5.08 14.70
CA LEU A 200 -16.79 5.79 15.98
C LEU A 200 -16.75 4.87 17.22
N LYS A 201 -16.86 3.55 17.04
CA LYS A 201 -16.78 2.54 18.12
C LYS A 201 -15.34 2.15 18.48
N LYS A 202 -14.36 2.48 17.64
CA LYS A 202 -12.93 2.20 17.86
C LYS A 202 -12.25 3.38 18.55
#